data_AF-A0A1G3LWX7-F1
#
_entry.id   AF-A0A1G3LWX7-F1
#
_cell.length_a   1.000
_cell.length_b   1.000
_cell.length_c   1.000
_cell.angle_alpha   90.00
_cell.angle_beta   90.00
_cell.angle_gamma   90.00
#
_symmetry.space_group_name_H-M   'P 1'
#
loop_
_entity.id
_entity.type
_entity.pdbx_description
1 polymer ?
#
loop_
_entity_poly.entity_id
_entity_poly.type
_entity_poly.pdbx_seq_one_letter_code
_entity_poly.pdbx_strand_id
1 'polypeptide(L)' 'MCPKTSRDIKSKMVKKGITQTRVAKDLHITQGAVSGVVNLHRKSKRIQKYIADLLGEAYDKLWGKAA' A
#
# COMPACT_ATOMS: atom_id res chain seq x y z
N MET A 1 -11.47 -3.07 -14.29
CA MET A 1 -10.34 -3.74 -13.60
C MET A 1 -10.55 -3.51 -12.11
N CYS A 2 -10.95 -4.53 -11.36
CA CYS A 2 -11.48 -4.42 -9.99
C CYS A 2 -10.43 -3.89 -8.98
N PRO A 3 -10.83 -3.20 -7.90
CA PRO A 3 -9.91 -2.78 -6.86
C PRO A 3 -9.27 -4.03 -6.24
N LYS A 4 -7.94 -4.10 -6.29
CA LYS A 4 -7.19 -5.20 -5.65
C LYS A 4 -7.57 -5.22 -4.17
N THR A 5 -7.99 -6.38 -3.69
CA THR A 5 -8.40 -6.54 -2.29
C THR A 5 -7.21 -6.24 -1.38
N SER A 6 -7.47 -5.85 -0.12
CA SER A 6 -6.41 -5.66 0.88
C SER A 6 -5.49 -6.89 1.02
N ARG A 7 -6.03 -8.08 0.74
CA ARG A 7 -5.29 -9.36 0.68
C ARG A 7 -4.23 -9.37 -0.44
N ASP A 8 -4.52 -8.82 -1.61
CA ASP A 8 -3.57 -8.77 -2.74
C ASP A 8 -2.39 -7.85 -2.44
N ILE A 9 -2.66 -6.68 -1.86
CA ILE A 9 -1.62 -5.72 -1.47
C ILE A 9 -0.69 -6.37 -0.44
N LYS A 10 -1.25 -7.02 0.58
CA LYS A 10 -0.48 -7.75 1.60
C LYS A 10 0.36 -8.88 1.00
N SER A 11 -0.23 -9.70 0.13
CA SER A 11 0.47 -10.79 -0.55
C SER A 11 1.70 -10.29 -1.32
N LYS A 12 1.56 -9.18 -2.05
CA LYS A 12 2.65 -8.56 -2.79
C LYS A 12 3.74 -8.00 -1.90
N MET A 13 3.35 -7.32 -0.81
CA MET A 13 4.30 -6.83 0.18
C MET A 13 5.13 -7.98 0.77
N VAL A 14 4.49 -9.10 1.13
CA VAL A 14 5.19 -10.30 1.63
C VAL A 14 6.13 -10.88 0.57
N LYS A 15 5.68 -11.05 -0.67
CA LYS A 15 6.53 -11.56 -1.78
C LYS A 15 7.78 -10.71 -2.04
N LYS A 16 7.71 -9.41 -1.76
CA LYS A 16 8.83 -8.46 -1.91
C LYS A 16 9.63 -8.25 -0.62
N GLY A 17 9.29 -8.94 0.48
CA GLY A 17 9.94 -8.75 1.78
C GLY A 17 9.71 -7.36 2.38
N ILE A 18 8.63 -6.68 1.99
CA ILE A 18 8.28 -5.35 2.49
C ILE A 18 7.32 -5.51 3.67
N THR A 19 7.67 -4.91 4.81
CA THR A 19 6.82 -4.89 6.00
C THR A 19 6.16 -3.53 6.16
N GLN A 20 4.97 -3.50 6.78
CA GLN A 20 4.30 -2.24 7.10
C GLN A 20 5.13 -1.39 8.08
N THR A 21 5.88 -2.03 8.98
CA THR A 21 6.80 -1.36 9.92
C THR A 21 7.93 -0.65 9.19
N ARG A 22 8.51 -1.28 8.16
CA ARG A 22 9.52 -0.63 7.32
C ARG A 22 8.95 0.61 6.63
N VAL A 23 7.79 0.46 5.97
CA VAL A 23 7.10 1.59 5.31
C VAL A 23 6.79 2.73 6.29
N ALA A 24 6.39 2.39 7.52
CA ALA A 24 6.10 3.36 8.56
C ALA A 24 7.36 4.12 9.01
N LYS A 25 8.48 3.41 9.20
CA LYS A 25 9.79 4.00 9.53
C LYS A 25 10.27 4.93 8.42
N ASP A 26 10.23 4.48 7.16
CA ASP A 26 10.73 5.24 6.01
C ASP A 26 9.91 6.53 5.76
N LEU A 27 8.63 6.54 6.13
CA LEU A 27 7.75 7.70 6.00
C LEU A 27 7.62 8.54 7.28
N HIS A 28 8.27 8.15 8.38
CA HIS A 28 8.15 8.76 9.71
C HIS A 28 6.68 8.87 10.20
N ILE A 29 5.92 7.79 10.05
CA ILE A 29 4.51 7.70 10.47
C ILE A 29 4.26 6.48 11.36
N THR A 30 3.06 6.38 11.93
CA THR A 30 2.67 5.19 12.69
C THR A 30 2.37 4.00 11.79
N GLN A 31 2.66 2.79 12.25
CA GLN A 31 2.28 1.56 11.56
C GLN A 31 0.77 1.47 11.35
N GLY A 32 -0.03 2.02 12.28
CA GLY A 32 -1.48 2.10 12.15
C GLY A 32 -1.94 2.89 10.93
N ALA A 33 -1.23 3.97 10.56
CA ALA A 33 -1.54 4.74 9.35
C ALA A 33 -1.30 3.90 8.08
N VAL A 34 -0.20 3.15 8.03
CA VAL A 34 0.10 2.22 6.92
C VAL A 34 -0.94 1.10 6.85
N SER A 35 -1.26 0.49 8.00
CA SER A 35 -2.28 -0.56 8.10
C SER A 35 -3.65 -0.06 7.62
N GLY A 36 -4.03 1.16 7.99
CA GLY A 36 -5.27 1.80 7.52
C GLY A 36 -5.33 1.94 6.00
N VAL A 37 -4.20 2.23 5.35
CA VAL A 37 -4.12 2.33 3.89
C VAL A 37 -4.13 0.96 3.21
N VAL A 38 -3.35 0.01 3.73
CA VAL A 38 -3.28 -1.37 3.19
C VAL A 38 -4.63 -2.08 3.31
N ASN A 39 -5.36 -1.84 4.40
CA ASN A 39 -6.70 -2.37 4.63
C ASN A 39 -7.82 -1.55 3.97
N LEU A 40 -7.49 -0.52 3.18
CA LEU A 40 -8.44 0.36 2.49
C LEU A 40 -9.37 1.19 3.41
N HIS A 41 -9.10 1.23 4.71
CA HIS A 41 -9.85 2.06 5.69
C HIS A 41 -9.50 3.55 5.60
N ARG A 42 -8.31 3.88 5.08
CA ARG A 42 -7.84 5.25 4.88
C ARG A 42 -7.27 5.41 3.47
N LYS A 43 -7.49 6.60 2.89
CA LYS A 43 -6.88 6.99 1.63
C LYS A 43 -5.74 7.97 1.93
N SER A 44 -4.52 7.61 1.55
CA SER A 44 -3.37 8.50 1.63
C SER A 44 -2.51 8.31 0.40
N LYS A 45 -2.56 9.30 -0.50
CA LYS A 45 -1.82 9.27 -1.77
C LYS A 45 -0.31 9.11 -1.54
N ARG A 46 0.22 9.72 -0.47
CA ARG A 46 1.64 9.61 -0.08
C ARG A 46 2.02 8.16 0.25
N ILE A 47 1.25 7.50 1.13
CA ILE A 47 1.53 6.11 1.55
C ILE A 47 1.30 5.15 0.37
N GLN A 48 0.22 5.33 -0.37
CA GLN A 48 -0.10 4.48 -1.52
C GLN A 48 0.96 4.56 -2.61
N LYS A 49 1.38 5.79 -2.98
CA LYS A 49 2.46 5.98 -3.97
C LYS A 49 3.76 5.34 -3.50
N TYR A 50 4.13 5.54 -2.24
CA TYR A 50 5.35 4.95 -1.69
C TYR A 50 5.33 3.41 -1.73
N ILE A 51 4.18 2.78 -1.39
CA ILE A 51 4.03 1.32 -1.51
C ILE A 51 4.05 0.89 -2.99
N ALA A 52 3.46 1.67 -3.90
CA ALA A 52 3.50 1.42 -5.34
C ALA A 52 4.94 1.37 -5.85
N ASP A 53 5.73 2.38 -5.50
CA ASP A 53 7.13 2.53 -5.87
C ASP A 53 7.97 1.36 -5.33
N LEU A 54 7.77 0.98 -4.05
CA LEU A 54 8.44 -0.17 -3.45
C LEU A 54 8.06 -1.52 -4.12
N LEU A 55 6.82 -1.65 -4.59
CA LEU A 55 6.36 -2.84 -5.30
C LEU A 55 6.78 -2.85 -6.77
N GLY A 56 7.27 -1.73 -7.30
CA GLY A 56 7.57 -1.56 -8.73
C GLY A 56 6.32 -1.65 -9.61
N GLU A 57 5.16 -1.26 -9.07
CA GLU A 57 3.88 -1.31 -9.77
C GLU A 57 3.28 0.09 -9.85
N ALA A 58 2.59 0.40 -10.95
CA ALA A 58 1.91 1.68 -11.09
C ALA A 58 0.84 1.85 -9.99
N TYR A 59 0.72 3.07 -9.47
CA TYR A 59 -0.31 3.44 -8.50
C TYR A 59 -1.70 3.01 -8.97
N ASP A 60 -2.07 3.30 -10.22
CA ASP A 60 -3.39 2.95 -10.76
C ASP A 60 -3.58 1.44 -10.93
N LYS A 61 -2.49 0.69 -11.09
CA LYS A 61 -2.57 -0.78 -11.15
C LYS A 61 -2.90 -1.37 -9.78
N LEU A 62 -2.44 -0.75 -8.69
CA LEU A 62 -2.61 -1.26 -7.33
C LEU A 62 -3.80 -0.65 -6.58
N TRP A 63 -4.07 0.63 -6.79
CA TRP A 63 -5.11 1.43 -6.11
C TRP A 63 -6.10 2.08 -7.08
N GLY A 64 -6.07 1.70 -8.36
CA GLY A 64 -6.83 2.30 -9.46
C GLY A 64 -8.24 2.74 -9.09
N LYS A 65 -8.57 3.95 -9.53
CA LYS A 65 -9.84 4.64 -9.32
C LYS A 65 -11.03 3.70 -9.48
N ALA A 66 -11.92 3.71 -8.49
CA ALA A 66 -13.34 3.60 -8.75
C ALA A 66 -13.64 4.59 -9.90
N ALA A 67 -13.95 4.04 -11.08
CA ALA A 67 -14.92 4.71 -11.94
C ALA A 67 -16.28 4.57 -11.24
#